data_AF-A0A2V6GYB5-F1
#
_entry.id   AF-A0A2V6GYB5-F1
#
_cell.length_a   1.000
_cell.length_b   1.000
_cell.length_c   1.000
_cell.angle_alpha   90.00
_cell.angle_beta   90.00
_cell.angle_gamma   90.00
#
_symmetry.space_group_name_H-M   'P 1'
#
loop_
_entity.id
_entity.type
_entity.pdbx_description
1 polymer ?
#
loop_
_entity_poly.entity_id
_entity_poly.type
_entity_poly.pdbx_seq_one_letter_code
_entity_poly.pdbx_strand_id
1 'polypeptide(L)' 'MKTKSLRRTPDEIPSYAQLQRQIHDALRIEHPEWVAPNGDCPTCESYESRLAELLGLSSPNKGRSAA' A
#
# COMPACT_ATOMS: atom_id res chain seq x y z
N MET A 1 -10.66 -32.71 -0.39
CA MET A 1 -10.37 -31.48 -1.15
C MET A 1 -9.29 -30.72 -0.37
N LYS A 2 -8.10 -30.52 -0.94
CA LYS A 2 -6.92 -29.98 -0.24
C LYS A 2 -6.83 -28.48 -0.51
N THR A 3 -7.16 -27.65 0.49
CA THR A 3 -6.97 -26.20 0.43
C THR A 3 -5.47 -25.90 0.39
N LYS A 4 -5.03 -25.33 -0.73
CA LYS A 4 -3.65 -24.89 -0.92
C LYS A 4 -3.49 -23.58 -0.16
N SER A 5 -3.28 -23.68 1.15
CA SER A 5 -2.82 -22.55 1.95
C SER A 5 -1.43 -22.20 1.41
N LEU A 6 -1.34 -21.12 0.64
CA LEU A 6 -0.07 -20.53 0.23
C LEU A 6 0.67 -20.13 1.51
N ARG A 7 1.57 -21.00 1.97
CA ARG A 7 2.50 -20.65 3.03
C ARG A 7 3.39 -19.55 2.47
N ARG A 8 3.14 -18.31 2.91
CA ARG A 8 4.09 -17.21 2.75
C ARG A 8 5.36 -17.65 3.48
N THR A 9 6.44 -17.85 2.74
CA THR A 9 7.77 -18.02 3.31
C THR A 9 8.08 -16.73 4.08
N PRO A 10 8.40 -16.79 5.39
CA PRO A 10 8.63 -15.60 6.20
C PRO A 10 10.03 -14.97 6.00
N ASP A 11 10.83 -15.47 5.04
CA ASP A 11 12.28 -15.20 5.00
C ASP A 11 12.75 -14.22 3.91
N GLU A 12 11.91 -13.92 2.91
CA GLU A 12 12.22 -12.88 1.93
C GLU A 12 11.31 -11.70 2.20
N ILE A 13 11.88 -10.58 2.65
CA ILE A 13 11.16 -9.31 2.70
C ILE A 13 10.74 -9.04 1.24
N PRO A 14 9.43 -9.09 0.91
CA PRO A 14 8.98 -8.78 -0.44
C PRO A 14 9.51 -7.39 -0.78
N SER A 15 9.93 -7.17 -2.04
CA SER A 15 10.33 -5.85 -2.50
C SER A 15 9.29 -4.81 -2.04
N TYR A 16 9.72 -3.58 -1.74
CA TYR A 16 8.82 -2.56 -1.21
C TYR A 16 7.51 -2.44 -2.02
N ALA A 17 7.59 -2.55 -3.34
CA ALA A 17 6.43 -2.57 -4.24
C ALA A 17 5.49 -3.78 -4.03
N GLN A 18 6.01 -4.97 -3.72
CA GLN A 18 5.20 -6.15 -3.39
C GLN A 18 4.53 -6.01 -2.02
N LEU A 19 5.22 -5.43 -1.04
CA LEU A 19 4.62 -5.16 0.27
C LEU A 19 3.49 -4.12 0.14
N GLN A 20 3.75 -3.06 -0.62
CA GLN A 20 2.78 -2.00 -0.88
C GLN A 20 1.50 -2.56 -1.52
N ARG A 21 1.61 -3.41 -2.56
CA ARG A 21 0.44 -4.07 -3.18
C ARG A 21 -0.34 -4.91 -2.18
N GLN A 22 0.33 -5.69 -1.33
CA GLN A 22 -0.36 -6.51 -0.33
C GLN A 22 -1.14 -5.67 0.69
N ILE A 23 -0.59 -4.53 1.09
CA ILE A 23 -1.27 -3.59 1.98
C ILE A 23 -2.49 -2.98 1.26
N HIS A 24 -2.33 -2.56 0.00
CA HIS A 24 -3.42 -2.01 -0.80
C HIS A 24 -4.58 -3.01 -0.97
N ASP A 25 -4.27 -4.25 -1.39
CA ASP A 25 -5.27 -5.31 -1.55
C ASP A 25 -5.98 -5.63 -0.22
N ALA A 26 -5.24 -5.70 0.89
CA ALA A 26 -5.83 -5.96 2.20
C ALA A 26 -6.78 -4.83 2.63
N LEU A 27 -6.36 -3.57 2.49
CA LEU A 27 -7.20 -2.40 2.80
C LEU A 27 -8.49 -2.40 1.98
N ARG A 28 -8.41 -2.77 0.70
CA ARG A 28 -9.57 -2.84 -0.19
C ARG A 28 -10.57 -3.92 0.22
N ILE A 29 -10.08 -5.04 0.74
CA ILE A 29 -10.91 -6.16 1.23
C ILE A 29 -11.56 -5.80 2.57
N GLU A 30 -10.83 -5.14 3.46
CA GLU A 30 -11.36 -4.73 4.78
C GLU A 30 -12.29 -3.53 4.70
N HIS A 31 -12.06 -2.61 3.75
CA HIS A 31 -12.84 -1.39 3.53
C HIS A 31 -13.43 -1.32 2.12
N PRO A 32 -14.39 -2.20 1.79
CA PRO A 32 -15.06 -2.15 0.49
C PRO A 32 -15.82 -0.83 0.30
N GLU A 33 -16.18 -0.11 1.38
CA GLU A 33 -16.83 1.20 1.31
C GLU A 33 -15.93 2.32 0.77
N TRP A 34 -14.62 2.13 0.75
CA TRP A 34 -13.68 3.10 0.16
C TRP A 34 -13.50 2.91 -1.34
N VAL A 35 -13.99 1.80 -1.89
CA VAL A 35 -13.89 1.47 -3.30
C VAL A 35 -15.02 2.15 -4.06
N ALA A 36 -14.66 3.10 -4.92
CA ALA A 36 -15.58 3.77 -5.80
C ALA A 36 -16.11 2.81 -6.89
N PRO A 37 -17.25 3.13 -7.54
CA PRO A 37 -17.88 2.24 -8.53
C PRO A 37 -17.01 1.95 -9.76
N ASN A 38 -16.07 2.84 -10.06
CA ASN A 38 -15.05 2.67 -11.10
C ASN A 38 -13.91 1.72 -10.68
N GLY A 39 -13.94 1.21 -9.45
CA GLY A 39 -12.91 0.37 -8.87
C GLY A 39 -11.72 1.14 -8.33
N ASP A 40 -11.82 2.46 -8.20
CA ASP A 40 -10.76 3.29 -7.63
C ASP A 40 -10.88 3.36 -6.10
N CYS A 41 -9.79 3.61 -5.38
CA CYS A 41 -9.81 3.75 -3.93
C CYS A 41 -8.90 4.91 -3.51
N PRO A 42 -9.38 6.17 -3.64
CA PRO A 42 -8.57 7.35 -3.36
C PRO A 42 -8.08 7.42 -1.90
N THR A 43 -8.84 6.83 -0.98
CA THR A 43 -8.43 6.66 0.42
C THR A 43 -7.24 5.71 0.54
N CYS A 44 -7.25 4.58 -0.18
CA CYS A 44 -6.14 3.63 -0.20
C CYS A 44 -4.87 4.29 -0.73
N GLU A 45 -4.97 5.05 -1.83
CA GLU A 45 -3.84 5.80 -2.42
C GLU A 45 -3.26 6.85 -1.46
N SER A 46 -4.13 7.52 -0.69
CA SER A 46 -3.71 8.48 0.34
C SER A 46 -2.91 7.81 1.47
N TYR A 47 -3.32 6.62 1.89
CA TYR A 47 -2.58 5.81 2.87
C TYR A 47 -1.22 5.35 2.34
N GLU A 48 -1.17 4.87 1.10
CA GLU A 48 0.07 4.45 0.46
C GLU A 48 1.06 5.61 0.28
N SER A 49 0.57 6.78 -0.14
CA SER A 49 1.38 7.98 -0.28
C SER A 49 1.99 8.39 1.05
N ARG A 50 1.18 8.41 2.12
CA ARG A 50 1.65 8.71 3.48
C ARG A 50 2.64 7.66 4.00
N LEU A 51 2.43 6.38 3.68
CA LEU A 51 3.37 5.31 4.03
C LEU A 51 4.72 5.52 3.32
N ALA A 52 4.71 5.88 2.04
CA ALA A 52 5.92 6.21 1.29
C ALA A 52 6.63 7.43 1.89
N GLU A 53 5.90 8.45 2.35
CA GLU A 53 6.47 9.60 3.08
C GLU A 53 7.15 9.19 4.39
N LEU A 54 6.48 8.37 5.20
CA LEU A 54 7.02 7.88 6.48
C LEU A 54 8.28 7.03 6.29
N LEU A 55 8.36 6.31 5.17
CA LEU A 55 9.52 5.49 4.80
C LEU A 55 10.62 6.28 4.09
N GLY A 56 10.42 7.58 3.82
CA GLY A 56 11.38 8.42 3.09
C GLY A 56 11.53 8.05 1.62
N LEU A 57 10.56 7.31 1.07
CA LEU A 57 10.48 6.89 -0.32
C LEU A 57 9.69 7.89 -1.17
N SER A 58 8.85 8.71 -0.52
CA SER A 58 8.28 9.90 -1.13
C SER A 58 9.41 10.84 -1.55
N SER A 59 9.38 11.24 -2.82
CA SER A 59 10.34 12.20 -3.35
C SER A 59 10.37 13.42 -2.43
N PRO A 60 11.55 13.87 -1.95
CA PRO A 60 11.62 15.02 -1.08
C PRO A 60 10.99 16.19 -1.82
N ASN A 61 9.86 16.68 -1.32
CA ASN A 61 9.31 17.95 -1.75
C ASN A 61 10.36 19.01 -1.42
N LYS A 62 11.24 19.30 -2.38
CA LYS A 62 12.24 20.36 -2.31
C LYS A 62 11.49 21.68 -2.38
N GLY A 63 10.96 22.10 -1.23
CA GLY A 63 10.10 23.26 -1.11
C GLY A 63 10.01 23.83 0.31
N ARG A 64 10.98 23.54 1.19
CA ARG A 64 11.29 24.44 2.30
C ARG A 64 12.43 25.36 1.86
N SER A 65 12.08 26.46 1.22
CA SER A 65 12.82 27.71 1.37
C SER A 65 11.84 28.73 1.91
N ALA A 66 11.72 28.76 3.24
CA ALA A 66 11.25 29.94 3.92
C ALA A 66 12.38 30.99 3.79
N ALA A 67 12.04 32.13 3.19
CA ALA A 67 12.79 33.38 3.29
C ALA A 67 11.84 34.42 3.90
#